data_AF-A0A9E5BBT2-F1
#
_entry.id   AF-A0A9E5BBT2-F1
#
_cell.length_a   1.000
_cell.length_b   1.000
_cell.length_c   1.000
_cell.angle_alpha   90.00
_cell.angle_beta   90.00
_cell.angle_gamma   90.00
#
_symmetry.space_group_name_H-M   'P 1'
#
loop_
_entity.id
_entity.type
_entity.pdbx_description
1 polymer ?
#
loop_
_entity_poly.entity_id
_entity_poly.type
_entity_poly.pdbx_seq_one_letter_code
_entity_poly.pdbx_strand_id
1 'polypeptide(L)'
;MADLIAAAGGRTLALFTSRRAMQAAVEELRSRLPYRILAQDENQRATLLREFTLDETSCLFATAGFFEGVDIPGRSLSLVIIDRIPFPHRNNPLLAARRELYGPRGFTEIDLPRAITALAQASGRLVRSRNDRGVVAVLDPRLATKGYRWTIINALPPMSRTRDKSEAIEFLRAAINRQ
;
A
#
# COMPACT_ATOMS: atom_id res chain seq x y z
N MET A 1 -9.44 3.28 -7.74
CA MET A 1 -8.12 2.67 -7.95
C MET A 1 -7.59 2.99 -9.35
N ALA A 2 -8.31 2.61 -10.43
CA ALA A 2 -7.92 2.86 -11.82
C ALA A 2 -7.40 4.29 -12.10
N ASP A 3 -8.16 5.34 -11.74
CA ASP A 3 -7.75 6.72 -12.00
C ASP A 3 -6.41 7.11 -11.36
N LEU A 4 -6.13 6.60 -10.16
CA LEU A 4 -4.86 6.85 -9.48
C LEU A 4 -3.72 6.13 -10.18
N ILE A 5 -3.94 4.88 -10.61
CA ILE A 5 -2.93 4.10 -11.35
C ILE A 5 -2.63 4.76 -12.70
N ALA A 6 -3.67 5.23 -13.40
CA ALA A 6 -3.52 5.98 -14.63
C ALA A 6 -2.77 7.30 -14.42
N ALA A 7 -3.11 8.05 -13.37
CA ALA A 7 -2.38 9.25 -12.99
C ALA A 7 -0.92 8.98 -12.60
N ALA A 8 -0.64 7.78 -12.06
CA ALA A 8 0.70 7.30 -11.72
C ALA A 8 1.48 6.75 -12.93
N GLY A 9 0.86 6.63 -14.11
CA GLY A 9 1.52 6.03 -15.28
C GLY A 9 1.90 4.57 -15.04
N GLY A 10 1.10 3.84 -14.26
CA GLY A 10 1.33 2.43 -13.92
C GLY A 10 2.28 2.17 -12.76
N ARG A 11 3.20 3.10 -12.42
CA ARG A 11 4.22 3.11 -11.32
C ARG A 11 3.68 2.81 -9.90
N THR A 12 3.08 1.65 -9.72
CA THR A 12 2.15 1.37 -8.63
C THR A 12 2.49 0.08 -7.92
N LEU A 13 2.55 0.17 -6.60
CA LEU A 13 2.48 -0.96 -5.70
C LEU A 13 1.10 -0.98 -5.04
N ALA A 14 0.30 -2.03 -5.29
CA ALA A 14 -0.99 -2.22 -4.64
C ALA A 14 -0.91 -3.36 -3.61
N LEU A 15 -1.09 -3.00 -2.34
CA LEU A 15 -1.06 -3.89 -1.19
C LEU A 15 -2.47 -4.24 -0.74
N PHE A 16 -2.74 -5.54 -0.72
CA PHE A 16 -4.04 -6.10 -0.36
C PHE A 16 -3.99 -6.83 0.98
N THR A 17 -5.08 -6.73 1.75
CA THR A 17 -5.27 -7.49 2.99
C THR A 17 -5.68 -8.95 2.77
N SER A 18 -6.08 -9.32 1.55
CA SER A 18 -6.38 -10.72 1.20
C SER A 18 -6.12 -11.02 -0.27
N ARG A 19 -5.79 -12.28 -0.58
CA ARG A 19 -5.65 -12.78 -1.95
C ARG A 19 -6.92 -12.61 -2.78
N ARG A 20 -8.09 -12.85 -2.17
CA ARG A 20 -9.38 -12.67 -2.84
C ARG A 20 -9.58 -11.22 -3.32
N ALA A 21 -9.26 -10.24 -2.48
CA ALA A 21 -9.38 -8.83 -2.86
C ALA A 21 -8.39 -8.45 -3.97
N MET A 22 -7.17 -8.97 -3.89
CA MET A 22 -6.15 -8.79 -4.93
C MET A 22 -6.62 -9.35 -6.28
N GLN A 23 -7.07 -10.61 -6.32
CA GLN A 23 -7.53 -11.26 -7.55
C GLN A 23 -8.72 -10.53 -8.18
N ALA A 24 -9.70 -10.10 -7.36
CA ALA A 24 -10.82 -9.31 -7.86
C ALA A 24 -10.37 -7.99 -8.50
N ALA A 25 -9.38 -7.30 -7.90
CA ALA A 25 -8.84 -6.07 -8.48
C ALA A 25 -8.03 -6.32 -9.75
N VAL A 26 -7.26 -7.42 -9.84
CA VAL A 26 -6.51 -7.80 -11.05
C VAL A 26 -7.46 -8.05 -12.21
N GLU A 27 -8.50 -8.85 -11.99
CA GLU A 27 -9.52 -9.19 -12.99
C GLU A 27 -10.20 -7.93 -13.54
N GLU A 28 -10.60 -7.03 -12.64
CA GLU A 28 -11.28 -5.79 -13.02
C GLU A 28 -10.35 -4.81 -13.76
N LEU A 29 -9.10 -4.66 -13.31
CA LEU A 29 -8.25 -3.55 -13.75
C LEU A 29 -7.43 -3.86 -15.00
N ARG A 30 -7.18 -5.13 -15.33
CA ARG A 30 -6.45 -5.51 -16.55
C ARG A 30 -7.12 -5.04 -17.83
N SER A 31 -8.45 -5.08 -17.88
CA SER A 31 -9.22 -4.61 -19.03
C SER A 31 -9.36 -3.08 -19.09
N ARG A 32 -9.06 -2.38 -17.99
CA ARG A 32 -9.30 -0.94 -17.83
C ARG A 32 -8.04 -0.08 -17.93
N LEU A 33 -6.87 -0.70 -17.78
CA LEU A 33 -5.58 0.01 -17.70
C LEU A 33 -4.64 -0.47 -18.79
N PRO A 34 -3.89 0.42 -19.45
CA PRO A 34 -2.91 0.05 -20.47
C PRO A 34 -1.58 -0.44 -19.88
N TYR A 35 -1.52 -0.70 -18.57
CA TYR A 35 -0.29 -1.06 -17.85
C TYR A 35 -0.26 -2.54 -17.53
N ARG A 36 0.94 -3.13 -17.57
CA ARG A 36 1.14 -4.51 -17.15
C ARG A 36 0.86 -4.65 -15.65
N ILE A 37 -0.11 -5.48 -15.28
CA ILE A 37 -0.39 -5.84 -13.88
C ILE A 37 0.29 -7.17 -13.58
N LEU A 38 1.27 -7.15 -12.70
CA LEU A 38 1.97 -8.30 -12.12
C LEU A 38 1.25 -8.70 -10.83
N ALA A 39 0.71 -9.92 -10.75
CA ALA A 39 0.05 -10.40 -9.55
C ALA A 39 0.89 -11.45 -8.79
N GLN A 40 0.85 -11.40 -7.46
CA GLN A 40 1.63 -12.28 -6.57
C GLN A 40 1.46 -13.78 -6.85
N ASP A 41 0.30 -14.20 -7.35
CA ASP A 41 -0.06 -15.59 -7.63
C ASP A 41 0.41 -16.09 -9.01
N GLU A 42 1.02 -15.24 -9.83
CA GLU A 42 1.37 -15.57 -11.21
C GLU A 42 2.82 -16.02 -11.38
N ASN A 43 3.70 -15.64 -10.45
CA ASN A 43 5.12 -16.00 -10.54
C ASN A 43 5.78 -16.00 -9.16
N GLN A 44 7.02 -16.49 -9.11
CA GLN A 44 7.83 -16.44 -7.90
C GLN A 44 8.12 -14.99 -7.51
N ARG A 45 8.19 -14.74 -6.19
CA ARG A 45 8.44 -13.40 -5.63
C ARG A 45 9.64 -12.69 -6.25
N ALA A 46 10.78 -13.38 -6.38
CA ALA A 46 11.99 -12.81 -6.96
C ALA A 46 11.79 -12.39 -8.42
N THR A 47 11.07 -13.19 -9.21
CA THR A 47 10.75 -12.87 -10.61
C THR A 47 9.85 -11.64 -10.71
N LEU A 48 8.77 -11.59 -9.93
CA LEU A 48 7.83 -10.45 -9.94
C LEU A 48 8.53 -9.14 -9.55
N LEU A 49 9.40 -9.18 -8.53
CA LEU A 49 10.18 -8.01 -8.12
C LEU A 49 11.15 -7.56 -9.21
N ARG A 50 11.81 -8.51 -9.88
CA ARG A 50 12.71 -8.22 -11.00
C ARG A 50 11.94 -7.58 -12.16
N GLU A 51 10.81 -8.17 -12.55
CA GLU A 51 9.95 -7.63 -13.61
C GLU A 51 9.43 -6.24 -13.28
N PHE A 52 8.94 -6.04 -12.05
CA PHE A 52 8.49 -4.74 -11.57
C PHE A 52 9.60 -3.67 -11.55
N THR A 53 10.83 -4.08 -11.25
CA THR A 53 11.98 -3.17 -11.27
C THR A 53 12.40 -2.80 -12.70
N LEU A 54 12.26 -3.73 -13.65
CA LEU A 54 12.67 -3.54 -15.05
C LEU A 54 11.64 -2.77 -15.89
N ASP A 55 10.35 -2.87 -15.55
CA ASP A 55 9.28 -2.13 -16.22
C ASP A 55 8.70 -1.07 -15.27
N GLU A 56 9.17 0.17 -15.41
CA GLU A 56 8.72 1.29 -14.58
C GLU A 56 7.22 1.56 -14.69
N THR A 57 6.61 1.22 -15.82
CA THR A 57 5.18 1.46 -16.06
C THR A 57 4.30 0.32 -15.57
N SER A 58 4.88 -0.74 -15.00
CA SER A 58 4.12 -1.87 -14.48
C SER A 58 3.52 -1.59 -13.11
N CYS A 59 2.45 -2.32 -12.79
CA CYS A 59 1.86 -2.35 -11.46
C CYS A 59 2.13 -3.70 -10.80
N LEU A 60 2.56 -3.70 -9.53
CA LEU A 60 2.69 -4.92 -8.73
C LEU A 60 1.56 -5.02 -7.70
N PHE A 61 0.77 -6.08 -7.80
CA PHE A 61 -0.37 -6.37 -6.95
C PHE A 61 -0.02 -7.55 -6.06
N ALA A 62 0.01 -7.33 -4.75
CA ALA A 62 0.39 -8.37 -3.81
C ALA A 62 -0.28 -8.19 -2.44
N THR A 63 -0.28 -9.24 -1.63
CA THR A 63 -0.69 -9.14 -0.23
C THR A 63 0.40 -8.49 0.63
N ALA A 64 0.01 -7.90 1.76
CA ALA A 64 0.94 -7.18 2.64
C ALA A 64 2.19 -7.99 3.04
N GLY A 65 2.06 -9.29 3.26
CA GLY A 65 3.17 -10.17 3.63
C GLY A 65 4.20 -10.43 2.51
N PHE A 66 3.89 -10.10 1.25
CA PHE A 66 4.80 -10.34 0.12
C PHE A 66 6.13 -9.60 0.26
N PHE A 67 6.11 -8.40 0.85
CA PHE A 67 7.27 -7.49 0.95
C PHE A 67 7.99 -7.55 2.30
N GLU A 68 7.63 -8.46 3.18
CA GLU A 68 8.39 -8.67 4.41
C GLU A 68 9.84 -9.05 4.09
N GLY A 69 10.78 -8.25 4.60
CA GLY A 69 12.22 -8.45 4.39
C GLY A 69 12.75 -8.14 2.99
N VAL A 70 11.97 -7.45 2.14
CA VAL A 70 12.36 -7.14 0.76
C VAL A 70 12.56 -5.65 0.59
N ASP A 71 13.74 -5.22 0.15
CA ASP A 71 13.89 -3.89 -0.42
C ASP A 71 13.48 -3.92 -1.89
N ILE A 72 12.49 -3.11 -2.25
CA ILE A 72 12.06 -2.99 -3.65
C ILE A 72 13.03 -1.98 -4.26
N PRO A 73 13.84 -2.31 -5.26
CA PRO A 73 14.71 -1.33 -5.90
C PRO A 73 13.93 -0.44 -6.86
N GLY A 74 14.43 0.77 -7.15
CA GLY A 74 14.05 1.51 -8.37
C GLY A 74 13.30 2.84 -8.19
N ARG A 75 13.45 3.69 -9.22
CA ARG A 75 12.73 4.97 -9.44
C ARG A 75 11.25 4.77 -9.82
N SER A 76 10.86 3.52 -10.01
CA SER A 76 9.60 3.04 -10.58
C SER A 76 8.36 3.22 -9.70
N LEU A 77 8.48 3.72 -8.47
CA LEU A 77 7.38 3.74 -7.52
C LEU A 77 6.92 5.17 -7.20
N SER A 78 5.78 5.57 -7.77
CA SER A 78 5.15 6.87 -7.51
C SER A 78 3.83 6.72 -6.75
N LEU A 79 3.26 5.52 -6.69
CA LEU A 79 2.01 5.26 -6.00
C LEU A 79 2.09 3.98 -5.18
N VAL A 80 1.77 4.08 -3.89
CA VAL A 80 1.47 2.93 -3.04
C VAL A 80 -0.01 2.96 -2.71
N ILE A 81 -0.74 1.91 -3.09
CA ILE A 81 -2.15 1.74 -2.75
C ILE A 81 -2.26 0.70 -1.64
N ILE A 82 -3.06 0.99 -0.62
CA ILE A 82 -3.36 0.09 0.48
C ILE A 82 -4.87 -0.09 0.51
N ASP A 83 -5.37 -1.28 0.16
CA ASP A 83 -6.81 -1.52 0.02
C ASP A 83 -7.55 -1.30 1.34
N ARG A 84 -6.94 -1.76 2.44
CA ARG A 84 -7.45 -1.72 3.80
C ARG A 84 -6.32 -1.59 4.80
N ILE A 85 -6.61 -0.99 5.95
CA ILE A 85 -5.65 -0.93 7.06
C ILE A 85 -5.24 -2.36 7.44
N PRO A 86 -3.92 -2.69 7.41
CA PRO A 86 -3.40 -4.04 7.57
C PRO A 86 -3.37 -4.47 9.04
N PHE A 87 -4.55 -4.56 9.66
CA PHE A 87 -4.67 -5.13 10.98
C PHE A 87 -4.30 -6.62 10.95
N PRO A 88 -3.61 -7.13 11.98
CA PRO A 88 -3.31 -8.55 12.07
C PRO A 88 -4.59 -9.39 12.08
N HIS A 89 -4.50 -10.60 11.51
CA HIS A 89 -5.60 -11.55 11.52
C HIS A 89 -6.06 -11.83 12.96
N ARG A 90 -7.39 -11.85 13.16
CA ARG A 90 -8.00 -12.14 14.48
C ARG A 90 -7.61 -13.52 14.99
N ASN A 91 -7.51 -14.50 14.09
CA ASN A 91 -7.26 -15.91 14.43
C ASN A 91 -5.77 -16.26 14.56
N ASN A 92 -4.86 -15.26 14.58
CA ASN A 92 -3.45 -15.54 14.85
C ASN A 92 -3.29 -16.00 16.31
N PRO A 93 -2.86 -17.25 16.59
CA PRO A 93 -2.87 -17.80 17.95
C PRO A 93 -1.98 -17.02 18.93
N LEU A 94 -0.78 -16.64 18.49
CA LEU A 94 0.16 -15.86 19.29
C LEU A 94 -0.39 -14.48 19.63
N LEU A 95 -1.04 -13.83 18.66
CA LEU A 95 -1.63 -12.51 18.89
C LEU A 95 -2.93 -12.60 19.69
N ALA A 96 -3.69 -13.69 19.60
CA ALA A 96 -4.84 -13.93 20.45
C ALA A 96 -4.45 -13.99 21.93
N ALA A 97 -3.44 -14.81 22.27
CA ALA A 97 -2.91 -14.87 23.63
C ALA A 97 -2.40 -13.51 24.12
N ARG A 98 -1.68 -12.76 23.27
CA ARG A 98 -1.24 -11.40 23.62
C ARG A 98 -2.42 -10.45 23.85
N ARG A 99 -3.44 -10.46 23.00
CA ARG A 99 -4.63 -9.60 23.18
C ARG A 99 -5.33 -9.88 24.49
N GLU A 100 -5.42 -11.14 24.90
CA GLU A 100 -6.03 -11.57 26.16
C GLU A 100 -5.33 -10.93 27.37
N LEU A 101 -3.99 -10.88 27.37
CA LEU A 101 -3.20 -10.22 28.43
C LEU A 101 -3.52 -8.73 28.60
N TYR A 102 -3.93 -8.05 27.52
CA TYR A 102 -4.29 -6.62 27.54
C TYR A 102 -5.80 -6.37 27.65
N GLY A 103 -6.63 -7.42 27.64
CA GLY A 103 -8.08 -7.35 27.76
C GLY A 103 -8.72 -6.34 26.79
N PRO A 104 -9.56 -5.40 27.26
CA PRO A 104 -10.20 -4.38 26.42
C PRO A 104 -9.22 -3.50 25.61
N ARG A 105 -7.97 -3.39 26.07
CA ARG A 105 -6.92 -2.61 25.40
C ARG A 105 -6.16 -3.41 24.34
N GLY A 106 -6.48 -4.69 24.12
CA GLY A 106 -5.79 -5.53 23.14
C GLY A 106 -5.72 -4.92 21.74
N PHE A 107 -6.78 -4.22 21.31
CA PHE A 107 -6.75 -3.52 20.02
C PHE A 107 -5.72 -2.37 20.00
N THR A 108 -5.73 -1.49 21.01
CA THR A 108 -4.87 -0.31 21.05
C THR A 108 -3.41 -0.64 21.34
N GLU A 109 -3.15 -1.72 22.07
CA GLU A 109 -1.80 -2.12 22.52
C GLU A 109 -1.14 -3.13 21.56
N ILE A 110 -1.93 -3.95 20.84
CA ILE A 110 -1.40 -5.00 19.95
C ILE A 110 -1.70 -4.71 18.49
N ASP A 111 -2.97 -4.55 18.13
CA ASP A 111 -3.37 -4.52 16.71
C ASP A 111 -3.04 -3.18 16.04
N LEU A 112 -3.31 -2.07 16.72
CA LEU A 112 -3.07 -0.72 16.20
C LEU A 112 -1.57 -0.45 15.98
N PRO A 113 -0.65 -0.71 16.93
CA PRO A 113 0.78 -0.49 16.69
C PRO A 113 1.32 -1.36 15.56
N ARG A 114 0.84 -2.60 15.41
CA ARG A 114 1.22 -3.48 14.31
C ARG A 114 0.76 -2.95 12.95
N ALA A 115 -0.48 -2.48 12.86
CA ALA A 115 -0.99 -1.86 11.64
C ALA A 115 -0.19 -0.60 11.29
N ILE A 116 0.16 0.22 12.28
CA ILE A 116 1.00 1.40 12.11
C ILE A 116 2.37 1.03 11.53
N THR A 117 3.06 0.05 12.12
CA THR A 117 4.36 -0.41 11.60
C THR A 117 4.24 -0.88 10.15
N ALA A 118 3.23 -1.68 9.82
CA ALA A 118 3.02 -2.16 8.46
C ALA A 118 2.77 -1.00 7.47
N LEU A 119 1.94 -0.03 7.85
CA LEU A 119 1.66 1.15 7.01
C LEU A 119 2.91 2.04 6.84
N ALA A 120 3.69 2.24 7.90
CA ALA A 120 4.93 3.01 7.86
C ALA A 120 5.96 2.35 6.93
N GLN A 121 6.10 1.01 7.00
CA GLN A 121 6.97 0.25 6.10
C GLN A 121 6.50 0.33 4.64
N ALA A 122 5.19 0.17 4.38
CA ALA A 122 4.64 0.34 3.05
C ALA A 122 4.89 1.75 2.50
N SER A 123 4.74 2.77 3.33
CA SER A 123 4.98 4.17 2.96
C SER A 123 6.47 4.48 2.74
N GLY A 124 7.36 3.86 3.52
CA GLY A 124 8.81 4.00 3.37
C GLY A 124 9.34 3.48 2.03
N ARG A 125 8.60 2.60 1.35
CA ARG A 125 8.94 2.18 -0.01
C ARG A 125 8.83 3.31 -1.04
N LEU A 126 8.05 4.35 -0.75
CA LEU A 126 7.81 5.48 -1.64
C LEU A 126 8.84 6.62 -1.47
N VAL A 127 9.35 6.82 -0.25
CA VAL A 127 10.22 7.95 0.10
C VAL A 127 11.64 7.42 0.34
N ARG A 128 12.40 7.17 -0.74
CA ARG A 128 13.78 6.65 -0.64
C ARG A 128 14.84 7.72 -0.84
N SER A 129 14.51 8.81 -1.54
CA SER A 129 15.39 9.95 -1.79
C SER A 129 14.65 11.28 -1.62
N ARG A 130 15.39 12.38 -1.40
CA ARG A 130 14.82 13.74 -1.31
C ARG A 130 14.04 14.18 -2.56
N ASN A 131 14.29 13.53 -3.69
CA ASN A 131 13.63 13.84 -4.96
C ASN A 131 12.45 12.92 -5.26
N ASP A 132 12.24 11.87 -4.48
CA ASP A 132 11.13 10.95 -4.72
C ASP A 132 9.82 11.66 -4.39
N ARG A 133 8.87 11.57 -5.33
CA ARG A 133 7.53 12.14 -5.20
C ARG A 133 6.52 11.06 -5.48
N GLY A 134 5.50 11.00 -4.64
CA GLY A 134 4.41 10.08 -4.88
C GLY A 134 3.30 10.19 -3.85
N VAL A 135 2.36 9.26 -3.95
CA VAL A 135 1.18 9.19 -3.10
C VAL A 135 1.10 7.84 -2.41
N VAL A 136 0.79 7.86 -1.10
CA VAL A 136 0.29 6.69 -0.39
C VAL A 136 -1.23 6.82 -0.29
N ALA A 137 -1.95 6.01 -1.06
CA ALA A 137 -3.41 6.00 -1.11
C ALA A 137 -3.97 4.85 -0.26
N VAL A 138 -4.49 5.18 0.93
CA VAL A 138 -5.20 4.21 1.78
C VAL A 138 -6.69 4.25 1.45
N LEU A 139 -7.22 3.19 0.83
CA LEU A 139 -8.60 3.11 0.36
C LEU A 139 -9.58 2.60 1.43
N ASP A 140 -9.20 2.78 2.69
CA ASP A 140 -9.98 2.36 3.85
C ASP A 140 -10.73 3.53 4.48
N PRO A 141 -12.08 3.55 4.46
CA PRO A 141 -12.87 4.61 5.10
C PRO A 141 -12.55 4.80 6.59
N ARG A 142 -12.01 3.78 7.27
CA ARG A 142 -11.64 3.86 8.68
C ARG A 142 -10.55 4.90 8.94
N LEU A 143 -9.65 5.15 7.99
CA LEU A 143 -8.63 6.19 8.13
C LEU A 143 -9.23 7.60 8.12
N ALA A 144 -10.43 7.77 7.56
CA ALA A 144 -11.16 9.05 7.61
C ALA A 144 -12.11 9.16 8.80
N THR A 145 -12.66 8.04 9.29
CA THR A 145 -13.84 8.03 10.17
C THR A 145 -13.58 7.59 11.61
N LYS A 146 -12.52 6.79 11.88
CA LYS A 146 -12.30 6.22 13.22
C LYS A 146 -11.46 7.13 14.11
N GLY A 147 -11.73 7.09 15.43
CA GLY A 147 -11.01 7.91 16.41
C GLY A 147 -9.49 7.67 16.44
N TYR A 148 -9.05 6.43 16.21
CA TYR A 148 -7.61 6.08 16.15
C TYR A 148 -6.89 6.59 14.90
N ARG A 149 -7.59 7.21 13.94
CA ARG A 149 -6.99 7.64 12.66
C ARG A 149 -5.78 8.53 12.85
N TRP A 150 -5.82 9.44 13.83
CA TRP A 150 -4.74 10.38 14.09
C TRP A 150 -3.49 9.69 14.62
N THR A 151 -3.65 8.61 15.41
CA THR A 151 -2.53 7.77 15.84
C THR A 151 -1.83 7.13 14.65
N ILE A 152 -2.58 6.66 13.65
CA ILE A 152 -2.01 6.13 12.40
C ILE A 152 -1.32 7.24 11.61
N ILE A 153 -2.06 8.31 11.32
CA ILE A 153 -1.61 9.41 10.46
C ILE A 153 -0.36 10.11 11.01
N ASN A 154 -0.24 10.24 12.33
CA ASN A 154 0.91 10.90 12.98
C ASN A 154 2.14 9.99 13.09
N ALA A 155 1.97 8.67 12.95
CA ALA A 155 3.08 7.72 12.94
C ALA A 155 3.65 7.48 11.53
N LEU A 156 2.97 7.95 10.49
CA LEU A 156 3.49 7.92 9.13
C LEU A 156 4.53 9.04 8.90
N PRO A 157 5.45 8.87 7.94
CA PRO A 157 6.37 9.93 7.54
C PRO A 157 5.63 11.24 7.22
N PRO A 158 6.28 12.42 7.41
CA PRO A 158 5.66 13.70 7.13
C PRO A 158 5.28 13.79 5.65
N MET A 159 3.99 13.87 5.38
CA MET A 159 3.40 13.93 4.04
C MET A 159 2.23 14.92 4.06
N SER A 160 2.01 15.61 2.94
CA SER A 160 0.75 16.33 2.70
C SER A 160 -0.42 15.34 2.72
N ARG A 161 -1.54 15.75 3.30
CA ARG A 161 -2.70 14.88 3.55
C ARG A 161 -3.90 15.43 2.82
N THR A 162 -4.59 14.57 2.06
CA THR A 162 -5.84 14.94 1.41
C THR A 162 -6.85 13.80 1.48
N ARG A 163 -8.14 14.15 1.43
CA ARG A 163 -9.25 13.23 1.20
C ARG A 163 -9.83 13.38 -0.20
N ASP A 164 -9.41 14.41 -0.94
CA ASP A 164 -9.85 14.64 -2.30
C ASP A 164 -9.01 13.79 -3.25
N LYS A 165 -9.70 12.93 -4.01
CA LYS A 165 -9.07 12.09 -5.04
C LYS A 165 -8.44 12.96 -6.14
N SER A 166 -9.05 14.10 -6.46
CA SER A 166 -8.62 15.00 -7.52
C SER A 166 -7.26 15.61 -7.21
N GLU A 167 -7.07 16.11 -5.98
CA GLU A 167 -5.77 16.63 -5.52
C GLU A 167 -4.66 15.58 -5.62
N ALA A 168 -4.94 14.32 -5.25
CA ALA A 168 -3.98 13.24 -5.37
C ALA A 168 -3.63 12.90 -6.84
N ILE A 169 -4.63 12.92 -7.72
CA ILE A 169 -4.44 12.71 -9.17
C ILE A 169 -3.59 13.83 -9.78
N GLU A 170 -3.89 15.08 -9.45
CA GLU A 170 -3.13 16.25 -9.92
C GLU A 170 -1.68 16.20 -9.45
N PHE A 171 -1.47 15.86 -8.18
CA PHE A 171 -0.12 15.67 -7.64
C PHE A 171 0.66 14.58 -8.38
N LEU A 172 0.04 13.41 -8.62
CA LEU A 172 0.69 12.30 -9.35
C LEU A 172 1.07 12.70 -10.77
N ARG A 173 0.16 13.35 -11.52
CA ARG A 173 0.43 13.84 -12.87
C ARG A 173 1.58 14.84 -12.89
N ALA A 174 1.59 15.78 -11.93
CA ALA A 174 2.67 16.76 -11.81
C ALA A 174 4.00 16.15 -11.39
N ALA A 175 3.99 15.05 -10.61
CA ALA A 175 5.20 14.35 -10.20
C ALA A 175 5.87 13.63 -11.37
N ILE A 176 5.09 12.99 -12.24
CA ILE A 176 5.60 12.25 -13.41
C ILE A 176 6.15 13.20 -14.47
N ASN A 177 5.45 14.30 -14.78
CA ASN A 177 5.86 15.24 -15.83
C ASN A 177 7.17 16.00 -15.51
N ARG A 178 7.70 15.87 -14.30
CA ARG A 178 8.95 16.52 -13.85
C ARG A 178 10.14 15.57 -13.79
N GLN A 179 9.95 14.28 -14.10
CA GLN A 179 11.00 13.27 -14.21
C GLN A 179 11.45 13.12 -15.66
#